data_AF-A0A1A2Y1I1-F1
#
_entry.id   AF-A0A1A2Y1I1-F1
#
_cell.length_a   1.000
_cell.length_b   1.000
_cell.length_c   1.000
_cell.angle_alpha   90.00
_cell.angle_beta   90.00
_cell.angle_gamma   90.00
#
_symmetry.space_group_name_H-M   'P 1'
#
loop_
_entity.id
_entity.type
_entity.pdbx_description
1 polymer ?
#
loop_
_entity_poly.entity_id
_entity_poly.type
_entity_poly.pdbx_seq_one_letter_code
_entity_poly.pdbx_strand_id
1 'polypeptide(L)'
;MDEAAFLTTLVRAIGALQRAEVPFALAGGAAVYARGGPHSHHDIDLLVEPSDAERAADALADIGMSRFQPPEDWLLKVFDGDVLIDLIHRLGDTAVSAETISRAPVLPVGSMTAHVISATDLMAQKLAVLDCHRCDYAELLVVARILREQVDWPQLRWRLRDSPFAQAFWQLLCGLSIIDDDRTAPAEAPAHLIAVVRRKLAEDPEIGELGIGIEIDSDTVCLTGSVNGAQRKATIETAVRRIVQPRTVVNDIEVVQLCEPVEQVTG
;
A
#
# COMPACT_ATOMS: atom_id res chain seq x y z
N MET A 1 -24.14 13.84 -6.86
CA MET A 1 -23.81 14.76 -7.97
C MET A 1 -23.55 13.96 -9.23
N ASP A 2 -24.06 14.42 -10.39
CA ASP A 2 -23.73 13.82 -11.70
C ASP A 2 -22.40 14.36 -12.25
N GLU A 3 -21.82 13.66 -13.24
CA GLU A 3 -20.51 13.98 -13.79
C GLU A 3 -20.46 15.34 -14.50
N ALA A 4 -21.54 15.72 -15.19
CA ALA A 4 -21.58 16.96 -15.96
C ALA A 4 -21.60 18.19 -15.04
N ALA A 5 -22.40 18.14 -13.96
CA ALA A 5 -22.43 19.15 -12.93
C ALA A 5 -21.07 19.25 -12.22
N PHE A 6 -20.50 18.11 -11.81
CA PHE A 6 -19.17 18.06 -11.21
C PHE A 6 -18.10 18.73 -12.08
N LEU A 7 -18.00 18.33 -13.36
CA LEU A 7 -16.97 18.85 -14.25
C LEU A 7 -17.17 20.34 -14.57
N THR A 8 -18.42 20.77 -14.73
CA THR A 8 -18.77 22.18 -14.98
C THR A 8 -18.36 23.05 -13.81
N THR A 9 -18.74 22.68 -12.58
CA THR A 9 -18.39 23.43 -11.37
C THR A 9 -16.88 23.41 -11.15
N LEU A 10 -16.22 22.27 -11.33
CA LEU A 10 -14.77 22.14 -11.17
C LEU A 10 -14.00 23.07 -12.13
N VAL A 11 -14.35 23.09 -13.42
CA VAL A 11 -13.71 23.96 -14.41
C VAL A 11 -13.95 25.43 -14.11
N ARG A 12 -15.18 25.80 -13.71
CA ARG A 12 -15.51 27.19 -13.31
C ARG A 12 -14.71 27.63 -12.09
N ALA A 13 -14.60 26.78 -11.07
CA ALA A 13 -13.84 27.07 -9.86
C ALA A 13 -12.35 27.24 -10.15
N ILE A 14 -11.73 26.30 -10.88
CA ILE A 14 -10.33 26.37 -11.31
C ILE A 14 -10.08 27.69 -12.07
N GLY A 15 -10.93 28.02 -13.04
CA GLY A 15 -10.78 29.22 -13.85
C GLY A 15 -10.96 30.52 -13.06
N ALA A 16 -11.79 30.54 -12.02
CA ALA A 16 -11.94 31.69 -11.14
C ALA A 16 -10.71 31.90 -10.26
N LEU A 17 -10.23 30.85 -9.60
CA LEU A 17 -9.06 30.94 -8.72
C LEU A 17 -7.78 31.31 -9.49
N GLN A 18 -7.61 30.78 -10.71
CA GLN A 18 -6.49 31.14 -11.58
C GLN A 18 -6.53 32.62 -12.00
N ARG A 19 -7.69 33.15 -12.38
CA ARG A 19 -7.84 34.57 -12.74
C ARG A 19 -7.62 35.50 -11.55
N ALA A 20 -7.94 35.04 -10.35
CA ALA A 20 -7.72 35.77 -9.10
C ALA A 20 -6.30 35.57 -8.52
N GLU A 21 -5.43 34.84 -9.23
CA GLU A 21 -4.07 34.51 -8.80
C GLU A 21 -4.03 33.92 -7.36
N VAL A 22 -5.01 33.08 -7.05
CA VAL A 22 -5.08 32.33 -5.80
C VAL A 22 -4.35 30.99 -6.01
N PRO A 23 -3.27 30.69 -5.26
CA PRO A 23 -2.68 29.36 -5.24
C PRO A 23 -3.64 28.35 -4.61
N PHE A 24 -3.86 27.21 -5.29
CA PHE A 24 -4.68 26.12 -4.77
C PHE A 24 -4.23 24.77 -5.33
N ALA A 25 -4.63 23.68 -4.68
CA ALA A 25 -4.50 22.32 -5.22
C ALA A 25 -5.79 21.53 -5.07
N LEU A 26 -6.14 20.70 -6.07
CA LEU A 26 -7.27 19.78 -5.97
C LEU A 26 -6.94 18.65 -4.98
N ALA A 27 -7.91 18.32 -4.11
CA ALA A 27 -7.85 17.22 -3.16
C ALA A 27 -9.07 16.30 -3.28
N GLY A 28 -9.18 15.36 -2.33
CA GLY A 28 -10.31 14.45 -2.18
C GLY A 28 -10.82 13.84 -3.47
N GLY A 29 -12.13 13.87 -3.71
CA GLY A 29 -12.74 13.26 -4.89
C GLY A 29 -12.28 13.88 -6.21
N ALA A 30 -12.03 15.19 -6.23
CA ALA A 30 -11.54 15.88 -7.41
C ALA A 30 -10.13 15.47 -7.81
N ALA A 31 -9.26 15.20 -6.83
CA ALA A 31 -7.93 14.65 -7.08
C ALA A 31 -7.97 13.19 -7.55
N VAL A 32 -8.90 12.38 -7.05
CA VAL A 32 -9.12 11.00 -7.57
C VAL A 32 -9.51 11.06 -9.04
N TYR A 33 -10.47 11.92 -9.39
CA TYR A 33 -10.92 12.11 -10.77
C TYR A 33 -9.78 12.55 -11.70
N ALA A 34 -9.02 13.59 -11.32
CA ALA A 34 -7.88 14.08 -12.09
C ALA A 34 -6.77 13.03 -12.31
N ARG A 35 -6.75 11.96 -11.50
CA ARG A 35 -5.80 10.85 -11.57
C ARG A 35 -6.36 9.61 -12.28
N GLY A 36 -7.53 9.72 -12.92
CA GLY A 36 -8.16 8.66 -13.70
C GLY A 36 -9.21 7.84 -12.95
N GLY A 37 -9.63 8.28 -11.78
CA GLY A 37 -10.74 7.66 -11.04
C GLY A 37 -12.11 8.24 -11.38
N PRO A 38 -13.19 7.74 -10.73
CA PRO A 38 -14.53 8.27 -10.91
C PRO A 38 -14.65 9.69 -10.36
N HIS A 39 -15.67 10.42 -10.82
CA HIS A 39 -16.01 11.72 -10.28
C HIS A 39 -16.54 11.61 -8.84
N SER A 40 -16.41 12.69 -8.08
CA SER A 40 -16.98 12.79 -6.74
C SER A 40 -18.50 12.89 -6.80
N HIS A 41 -19.20 12.17 -5.92
CA HIS A 41 -20.64 12.33 -5.75
C HIS A 41 -21.02 13.31 -4.64
N HIS A 42 -20.04 13.78 -3.85
CA HIS A 42 -20.24 14.59 -2.64
C HIS A 42 -19.92 16.06 -2.90
N ASP A 43 -18.64 16.40 -2.90
CA ASP A 43 -18.09 17.75 -2.94
C ASP A 43 -16.83 17.82 -3.82
N ILE A 44 -16.37 19.06 -4.04
CA ILE A 44 -15.09 19.40 -4.66
C ILE A 44 -14.18 19.99 -3.60
N ASP A 45 -13.11 19.28 -3.25
CA ASP A 45 -12.13 19.73 -2.28
C ASP A 45 -11.00 20.52 -2.94
N LEU A 46 -10.76 21.74 -2.45
CA LEU A 46 -9.67 22.61 -2.86
C LEU A 46 -8.83 22.99 -1.65
N LEU A 47 -7.53 22.68 -1.69
CA LEU A 47 -6.58 23.13 -0.67
C LEU A 47 -6.14 24.55 -0.99
N VAL A 48 -6.22 25.45 -0.01
CA VAL A 48 -5.78 26.85 -0.09
C VAL A 48 -5.03 27.22 1.20
N GLU A 49 -4.11 28.17 1.15
CA GLU A 49 -3.50 28.67 2.38
C GLU A 49 -4.52 29.42 3.23
N PRO A 50 -4.41 29.40 4.58
CA PRO A 50 -5.30 30.16 5.47
C PRO A 50 -5.40 31.65 5.12
N SER A 51 -4.29 32.27 4.68
CA SER A 51 -4.27 33.67 4.26
C SER A 51 -5.03 33.95 2.96
N ASP A 52 -5.25 32.92 2.14
CA ASP A 52 -5.90 33.01 0.84
C ASP A 52 -7.33 32.46 0.84
N ALA A 53 -7.79 31.82 1.92
CA ALA A 53 -9.11 31.18 1.99
C ALA A 53 -10.25 32.17 1.70
N GLU A 54 -10.24 33.35 2.33
CA GLU A 54 -11.24 34.39 2.08
C GLU A 54 -11.17 34.91 0.63
N ARG A 55 -9.96 35.16 0.12
CA ARG A 55 -9.76 35.62 -1.27
C ARG A 55 -10.25 34.58 -2.28
N ALA A 56 -10.04 33.29 -2.01
CA ALA A 56 -10.53 32.18 -2.82
C ALA A 56 -12.06 32.17 -2.85
N ALA A 57 -12.69 32.29 -1.69
CA ALA A 57 -14.14 32.28 -1.56
C ALA A 57 -14.79 33.53 -2.21
N ASP A 58 -14.17 34.70 -2.11
CA ASP A 58 -14.58 35.92 -2.82
C ASP A 58 -14.50 35.74 -4.35
N ALA A 59 -13.38 35.20 -4.85
CA ALA A 59 -13.20 34.97 -6.29
C ALA A 59 -14.24 34.01 -6.88
N LEU A 60 -14.69 33.02 -6.09
CA LEU A 60 -15.79 32.14 -6.49
C LEU A 60 -17.15 32.86 -6.41
N ALA A 61 -17.36 33.72 -5.41
CA ALA A 61 -18.59 34.51 -5.30
C ALA A 61 -18.75 35.50 -6.46
N ASP A 62 -17.66 36.10 -6.93
CA ASP A 62 -17.65 37.04 -8.06
C ASP A 62 -18.15 36.42 -9.37
N ILE A 63 -18.12 35.08 -9.49
CA ILE A 63 -18.69 34.35 -10.64
C ILE A 63 -20.08 33.77 -10.36
N GLY A 64 -20.75 34.25 -9.32
CA GLY A 64 -22.13 33.93 -8.97
C GLY A 64 -22.31 32.71 -8.07
N MET A 65 -21.25 32.18 -7.44
CA MET A 65 -21.36 31.11 -6.44
C MET A 65 -21.75 31.67 -5.06
N SER A 66 -22.40 30.86 -4.24
CA SER A 66 -22.90 31.28 -2.91
C SER A 66 -21.94 30.86 -1.80
N ARG A 67 -21.43 31.84 -1.05
CA ARG A 67 -20.52 31.59 0.09
C ARG A 67 -21.32 31.13 1.32
N PHE A 68 -20.73 30.23 2.10
CA PHE A 68 -21.24 29.82 3.40
C PHE A 68 -20.08 29.63 4.37
N GLN A 69 -20.12 30.34 5.50
CA GLN A 69 -19.19 30.14 6.60
C GLN A 69 -19.79 29.09 7.54
N PRO A 70 -19.25 27.87 7.59
CA PRO A 70 -19.72 26.87 8.54
C PRO A 70 -19.11 27.16 9.93
N PRO A 71 -19.63 26.57 11.03
CA PRO A 71 -19.02 26.72 12.36
C PRO A 71 -17.62 26.10 12.46
N GLU A 72 -17.27 25.21 11.54
CA GLU A 72 -15.95 24.62 11.36
C GLU A 72 -14.87 25.68 11.05
N ASP A 73 -13.74 25.62 11.74
CA ASP A 73 -12.65 26.59 11.64
C ASP A 73 -11.48 26.11 10.75
N TRP A 74 -11.72 25.10 9.91
CA TRP A 74 -10.70 24.47 9.05
C TRP A 74 -10.98 24.60 7.55
N LEU A 75 -12.17 25.09 7.17
CA LEU A 75 -12.57 25.30 5.78
C LEU A 75 -13.58 26.44 5.61
N LEU A 76 -13.73 26.92 4.38
CA LEU A 76 -14.89 27.70 3.91
C LEU A 76 -15.70 26.90 2.91
N LYS A 77 -17.03 27.10 2.85
CA LYS A 77 -17.91 26.43 1.88
C LYS A 77 -18.37 27.39 0.81
N VAL A 78 -18.40 26.93 -0.43
CA VAL A 78 -18.97 27.67 -1.56
C VAL A 78 -19.86 26.73 -2.38
N PHE A 79 -21.00 27.24 -2.82
CA PHE A 79 -21.98 26.47 -3.59
C PHE A 79 -22.13 27.00 -5.02
N ASP A 80 -22.06 26.10 -5.99
CA ASP A 80 -22.47 26.34 -7.38
C ASP A 80 -23.78 25.59 -7.66
N GLY A 81 -24.90 26.27 -7.45
CA GLY A 81 -26.20 25.59 -7.36
C GLY A 81 -26.19 24.61 -6.18
N ASP A 82 -26.38 23.32 -6.48
CA ASP A 82 -26.37 22.25 -5.47
C ASP A 82 -24.99 21.59 -5.29
N VAL A 83 -23.97 22.02 -6.05
CA VAL A 83 -22.61 21.47 -5.96
C VAL A 83 -21.81 22.21 -4.90
N LEU A 84 -21.35 21.47 -3.88
CA LEU A 84 -20.51 22.00 -2.81
C LEU A 84 -19.03 21.99 -3.21
N ILE A 85 -18.35 23.10 -2.92
CA ILE A 85 -16.90 23.26 -2.97
C ILE A 85 -16.42 23.56 -1.54
N ASP A 86 -15.53 22.71 -1.04
CA ASP A 86 -14.86 22.91 0.24
C ASP A 86 -13.47 23.53 0.01
N LEU A 87 -13.29 24.75 0.51
CA LEU A 87 -12.01 25.47 0.52
C LEU A 87 -11.28 25.15 1.83
N ILE A 88 -10.50 24.08 1.81
CA ILE A 88 -9.82 23.52 2.97
C ILE A 88 -8.51 24.26 3.19
N HIS A 89 -8.36 24.90 4.35
CA HIS A 89 -7.13 25.60 4.73
C HIS A 89 -6.39 24.94 5.91
N ARG A 90 -6.99 23.91 6.52
CA ARG A 90 -6.34 23.09 7.54
C ARG A 90 -6.73 21.62 7.39
N LEU A 91 -5.74 20.73 7.40
CA LEU A 91 -5.88 19.28 7.34
C LEU A 91 -5.58 18.69 8.72
N GLY A 92 -6.63 18.30 9.46
CA GLY A 92 -6.50 18.01 10.89
C GLY A 92 -5.98 19.24 11.63
N ASP A 93 -4.85 19.10 12.32
CA ASP A 93 -4.17 20.20 13.02
C ASP A 93 -3.11 20.92 12.17
N THR A 94 -2.92 20.53 10.91
CA THR A 94 -1.87 21.06 10.05
C THR A 94 -2.42 22.10 9.07
N ALA A 95 -1.95 23.34 9.14
CA ALA A 95 -2.30 24.36 8.15
C ALA A 95 -1.79 23.97 6.75
N VAL A 96 -2.61 24.20 5.73
CA VAL A 96 -2.17 24.09 4.34
C VAL A 96 -1.15 25.19 4.07
N SER A 97 0.01 24.82 3.54
CA SER A 97 1.10 25.75 3.24
C SER A 97 1.30 25.94 1.74
N ALA A 98 1.92 27.07 1.35
CA ALA A 98 2.36 27.35 0.00
C ALA A 98 3.21 26.21 -0.58
N GLU A 99 4.05 25.60 0.27
CA GLU A 99 4.88 24.46 -0.10
C GLU A 99 4.03 23.23 -0.43
N THR A 100 2.98 22.97 0.35
CA THR A 100 2.06 21.85 0.11
C THR A 100 1.41 21.98 -1.28
N ILE A 101 0.98 23.19 -1.63
CA ILE A 101 0.35 23.49 -2.93
C ILE A 101 1.39 23.42 -4.06
N SER A 102 2.52 24.11 -3.92
CA SER A 102 3.52 24.22 -5.00
C SER A 102 4.25 22.91 -5.30
N ARG A 103 4.40 22.01 -4.33
CA ARG A 103 4.96 20.66 -4.56
C ARG A 103 3.98 19.70 -5.23
N ALA A 104 2.69 20.00 -5.24
CA ALA A 104 1.70 19.16 -5.88
C ALA A 104 1.91 19.18 -7.41
N PRO A 105 1.90 18.02 -8.09
CA PRO A 105 2.06 17.98 -9.55
C PRO A 105 0.92 18.70 -10.26
N VAL A 106 1.23 19.34 -11.40
CA VAL A 106 0.23 19.94 -12.28
C VAL A 106 -0.32 18.88 -13.23
N LEU A 107 -1.63 18.66 -13.21
CA LEU A 107 -2.32 17.67 -14.03
C LEU A 107 -3.42 18.32 -14.89
N PRO A 108 -3.77 17.72 -16.05
CA PRO A 108 -4.95 18.10 -16.80
C PRO A 108 -6.24 17.72 -16.05
N VAL A 109 -7.22 18.61 -16.05
CA VAL A 109 -8.52 18.44 -15.38
C VAL A 109 -9.60 19.05 -16.28
N GLY A 110 -10.32 18.20 -17.02
CA GLY A 110 -11.20 18.67 -18.08
C GLY A 110 -10.42 19.44 -19.14
N SER A 111 -10.82 20.69 -19.41
CA SER A 111 -10.13 21.60 -20.33
C SER A 111 -9.06 22.47 -19.66
N MET A 112 -8.82 22.29 -18.36
CA MET A 112 -7.92 23.13 -17.55
C MET A 112 -6.72 22.33 -17.08
N THR A 113 -5.72 23.01 -16.51
CA THR A 113 -4.65 22.39 -15.73
C THR A 113 -4.64 22.97 -14.33
N ALA A 114 -4.43 22.16 -13.30
CA ALA A 114 -4.34 22.62 -11.92
C ALA A 114 -3.31 21.79 -11.14
N HIS A 115 -2.81 22.34 -10.03
CA HIS A 115 -2.10 21.53 -9.04
C HIS A 115 -3.06 20.50 -8.44
N VAL A 116 -2.62 19.26 -8.32
CA VAL A 116 -3.40 18.15 -7.76
C VAL A 116 -2.53 17.43 -6.75
N ILE A 117 -2.99 17.27 -5.51
CA ILE A 117 -2.19 16.63 -4.46
C ILE A 117 -1.66 15.26 -4.92
N SER A 118 -0.47 14.87 -4.45
CA SER A 118 0.15 13.60 -4.84
C SER A 118 -0.78 12.42 -4.51
N ALA A 119 -0.73 11.33 -5.28
CA ALA A 119 -1.55 10.16 -4.98
C ALA A 119 -1.23 9.59 -3.59
N THR A 120 0.04 9.65 -3.17
CA THR A 120 0.49 9.28 -1.83
C THR A 120 -0.14 10.15 -0.74
N ASP A 121 -0.13 11.47 -0.89
CA ASP A 121 -0.73 12.39 0.09
C ASP A 121 -2.26 12.26 0.12
N LEU A 122 -2.89 12.08 -1.04
CA LEU A 122 -4.34 11.82 -1.15
C LEU A 122 -4.74 10.55 -0.38
N MET A 123 -4.00 9.46 -0.56
CA MET A 123 -4.25 8.22 0.16
C MET A 123 -3.94 8.38 1.66
N ALA A 124 -2.90 9.13 2.01
CA ALA A 124 -2.59 9.44 3.41
C ALA A 124 -3.74 10.19 4.09
N GLN A 125 -4.26 11.25 3.47
CA GLN A 125 -5.40 12.02 3.98
C GLN A 125 -6.63 11.14 4.17
N LYS A 126 -6.96 10.32 3.17
CA LYS A 126 -8.12 9.42 3.20
C LYS A 126 -8.03 8.34 4.29
N LEU A 127 -6.84 7.84 4.60
CA LEU A 127 -6.63 6.88 5.68
C LEU A 127 -6.53 7.53 7.06
N ALA A 128 -6.07 8.79 7.13
CA ALA A 128 -5.87 9.50 8.38
C ALA A 128 -7.18 9.89 9.08
N VAL A 129 -8.29 9.98 8.32
CA VAL A 129 -9.62 10.30 8.87
C VAL A 129 -10.35 9.08 9.47
N LEU A 130 -9.75 7.89 9.41
CA LEU A 130 -10.38 6.68 9.89
C LEU A 130 -10.38 6.62 11.43
N ASP A 131 -11.56 6.38 12.00
CA ASP A 131 -11.77 6.19 13.43
C ASP A 131 -12.90 5.18 13.69
N CYS A 132 -13.28 4.96 14.96
CA CYS A 132 -14.32 4.01 15.32
C CYS A 132 -15.74 4.41 14.85
N HIS A 133 -15.95 5.67 14.49
CA HIS A 133 -17.21 6.20 13.95
C HIS A 133 -17.19 6.28 12.42
N ARG A 134 -16.00 6.35 11.81
CA ARG A 134 -15.78 6.49 10.38
C ARG A 134 -14.71 5.51 9.92
N CYS A 135 -15.13 4.29 9.62
CA CYS A 135 -14.27 3.27 9.01
C CYS A 135 -15.00 2.59 7.85
N ASP A 136 -14.85 3.16 6.65
CA ASP A 136 -15.35 2.56 5.41
C ASP A 136 -14.18 2.24 4.48
N TYR A 137 -13.83 0.96 4.39
CA TYR A 137 -12.80 0.50 3.47
C TYR A 137 -13.31 0.30 2.05
N ALA A 138 -14.61 0.20 1.81
CA ALA A 138 -15.14 -0.12 0.49
C ALA A 138 -14.75 0.97 -0.53
N GLU A 139 -14.97 2.24 -0.19
CA GLU A 139 -14.56 3.36 -1.05
C GLU A 139 -13.04 3.46 -1.17
N LEU A 140 -12.31 3.24 -0.07
CA LEU A 140 -10.85 3.32 -0.06
C LEU A 140 -10.19 2.24 -0.93
N LEU A 141 -10.75 1.03 -0.98
CA LEU A 141 -10.26 -0.05 -1.83
C LEU A 141 -10.37 0.31 -3.32
N VAL A 142 -11.46 0.96 -3.72
CA VAL A 142 -11.65 1.44 -5.09
C VAL A 142 -10.57 2.46 -5.44
N VAL A 143 -10.38 3.47 -4.58
CA VAL A 143 -9.36 4.50 -4.78
C VAL A 143 -7.94 3.89 -4.81
N ALA A 144 -7.63 2.97 -3.89
CA ALA A 144 -6.33 2.31 -3.83
C ALA A 144 -6.03 1.50 -5.10
N ARG A 145 -7.03 0.81 -5.65
CA ARG A 145 -6.87 0.05 -6.90
C ARG A 145 -6.64 0.95 -8.11
N ILE A 146 -7.36 2.07 -8.19
CA ILE A 146 -7.19 3.06 -9.28
C ILE A 146 -5.81 3.71 -9.22
N LEU A 147 -5.37 4.07 -8.02
CA LEU A 147 -4.12 4.81 -7.81
C LEU A 147 -2.91 3.90 -7.56
N ARG A 148 -3.04 2.57 -7.72
CA ARG A 148 -2.02 1.56 -7.39
C ARG A 148 -0.61 1.96 -7.81
N GLU A 149 -0.44 2.30 -9.09
CA GLU A 149 0.88 2.60 -9.65
C GLU A 149 1.37 4.01 -9.36
N GLN A 150 0.51 4.88 -8.83
CA GLN A 150 0.82 6.29 -8.54
C GLN A 150 1.21 6.53 -7.09
N VAL A 151 0.80 5.64 -6.18
CA VAL A 151 1.05 5.76 -4.74
C VAL A 151 2.42 5.20 -4.39
N ASP A 152 3.21 5.97 -3.65
CA ASP A 152 4.41 5.48 -2.96
C ASP A 152 3.98 4.71 -1.71
N TRP A 153 3.72 3.41 -1.88
CA TRP A 153 3.27 2.52 -0.81
C TRP A 153 4.26 2.40 0.35
N PRO A 154 5.58 2.26 0.14
CA PRO A 154 6.56 2.26 1.23
C PRO A 154 6.51 3.54 2.07
N GLN A 155 6.49 4.71 1.42
CA GLN A 155 6.41 5.99 2.12
C GLN A 155 5.11 6.11 2.92
N LEU A 156 3.98 5.74 2.32
CA LEU A 156 2.67 5.80 2.96
C LEU A 156 2.59 4.88 4.18
N ARG A 157 3.10 3.65 4.06
CA ARG A 157 3.18 2.68 5.16
C ARG A 157 4.00 3.23 6.32
N TRP A 158 5.13 3.86 6.04
CA TRP A 158 5.97 4.46 7.07
C TRP A 158 5.27 5.61 7.81
N ARG A 159 4.56 6.48 7.06
CA ARG A 159 3.83 7.62 7.62
C ARG A 159 2.68 7.19 8.53
N LEU A 160 1.96 6.13 8.17
CA LEU A 160 0.77 5.65 8.88
C LEU A 160 1.01 4.40 9.73
N ARG A 161 2.28 4.06 10.02
CA ARG A 161 2.66 2.85 10.76
C ARG A 161 2.00 2.72 12.13
N ASP A 162 1.65 3.84 12.76
CA ASP A 162 1.07 3.90 14.10
C ASP A 162 -0.47 3.89 14.08
N SER A 163 -1.11 3.83 12.89
CA SER A 163 -2.57 3.75 12.74
C SER A 163 -3.04 2.29 12.64
N PRO A 164 -3.82 1.76 13.60
CA PRO A 164 -4.38 0.41 13.53
C PRO A 164 -5.29 0.22 12.31
N PHE A 165 -6.03 1.25 11.93
CA PHE A 165 -6.89 1.25 10.74
C PHE A 165 -6.07 1.15 9.46
N ALA A 166 -4.95 1.86 9.35
CA ALA A 166 -4.06 1.72 8.19
C ALA A 166 -3.41 0.33 8.14
N GLN A 167 -2.98 -0.20 9.29
CA GLN A 167 -2.41 -1.56 9.37
C GLN A 167 -3.39 -2.64 8.89
N ALA A 168 -4.65 -2.57 9.31
CA ALA A 168 -5.69 -3.49 8.85
C ALA A 168 -5.98 -3.34 7.35
N PHE A 169 -6.03 -2.10 6.86
CA PHE A 169 -6.19 -1.82 5.43
C PHE A 169 -5.05 -2.42 4.59
N TRP A 170 -3.81 -2.39 5.07
CA TRP A 170 -2.66 -3.03 4.40
C TRP A 170 -2.87 -4.52 4.20
N GLN A 171 -3.40 -5.22 5.21
CA GLN A 171 -3.69 -6.65 5.08
C GLN A 171 -4.72 -6.92 3.98
N LEU A 172 -5.73 -6.05 3.85
CA LEU A 172 -6.71 -6.14 2.77
C LEU A 172 -6.06 -5.87 1.41
N LEU A 173 -5.23 -4.85 1.28
CA LEU A 173 -4.55 -4.54 0.01
C LEU A 173 -3.65 -5.70 -0.45
N CYS A 174 -2.88 -6.30 0.46
CA CYS A 174 -2.05 -7.48 0.14
C CYS A 174 -2.92 -8.71 -0.20
N GLY A 175 -3.93 -9.01 0.63
CA GLY A 175 -4.80 -10.17 0.44
C GLY A 175 -5.64 -10.12 -0.84
N LEU A 176 -5.94 -8.91 -1.34
CA LEU A 176 -6.62 -8.66 -2.61
C LEU A 176 -5.66 -8.46 -3.79
N SER A 177 -4.36 -8.62 -3.57
CA SER A 177 -3.29 -8.39 -4.55
C SER A 177 -3.38 -7.01 -5.22
N ILE A 178 -3.82 -6.00 -4.46
CA ILE A 178 -3.79 -4.60 -4.89
C ILE A 178 -2.40 -4.03 -4.71
N ILE A 179 -1.67 -4.43 -3.66
CA ILE A 179 -0.26 -4.12 -3.50
C ILE A 179 0.49 -5.43 -3.29
N ASP A 180 1.78 -5.41 -3.62
CA ASP A 180 2.63 -6.54 -3.31
C ASP A 180 2.79 -6.60 -1.79
N ASP A 181 2.72 -7.80 -1.21
CA ASP A 181 3.10 -7.95 0.18
C ASP A 181 4.61 -7.82 0.23
N ASP A 182 5.14 -6.92 1.07
CA ASP A 182 6.58 -6.92 1.39
C ASP A 182 7.01 -8.27 2.02
N ARG A 183 6.05 -9.07 2.52
CA ARG A 183 6.24 -10.48 2.91
C ARG A 183 6.32 -11.44 1.72
N THR A 184 5.95 -11.01 0.52
CA THR A 184 5.94 -11.76 -0.76
C THR A 184 6.91 -11.24 -1.81
N ALA A 185 7.84 -10.35 -1.48
CA ALA A 185 9.16 -10.58 -2.05
C ALA A 185 9.52 -11.98 -1.54
N PRO A 186 9.67 -13.03 -2.39
CA PRO A 186 10.28 -14.23 -1.88
C PRO A 186 11.61 -13.72 -1.31
N ALA A 187 11.77 -13.81 0.01
CA ALA A 187 13.11 -13.91 0.54
C ALA A 187 13.63 -15.11 -0.24
N GLU A 188 14.43 -14.86 -1.29
CA GLU A 188 15.19 -15.92 -1.93
C GLU A 188 15.78 -16.66 -0.74
N ALA A 189 15.27 -17.87 -0.48
CA ALA A 189 15.79 -18.70 0.58
C ALA A 189 17.28 -18.72 0.31
N PRO A 190 18.11 -18.12 1.20
CA PRO A 190 19.34 -17.55 0.72
C PRO A 190 20.09 -18.65 -0.01
N ALA A 191 20.33 -18.51 -1.32
CA ALA A 191 20.93 -19.60 -2.09
C ALA A 191 22.25 -20.05 -1.44
N HIS A 192 22.90 -19.11 -0.74
CA HIS A 192 24.04 -19.35 0.14
C HIS A 192 23.75 -20.33 1.31
N LEU A 193 22.59 -20.28 1.95
CA LEU A 193 22.22 -21.13 3.08
C LEU A 193 21.89 -22.55 2.63
N ILE A 194 21.13 -22.73 1.53
CA ILE A 194 20.92 -24.07 0.94
C ILE A 194 22.27 -24.68 0.56
N ALA A 195 23.16 -23.91 -0.07
CA ALA A 195 24.50 -24.37 -0.43
C ALA A 195 25.38 -24.66 0.80
N VAL A 196 25.27 -23.90 1.89
CA VAL A 196 26.00 -24.14 3.15
C VAL A 196 25.49 -25.40 3.85
N VAL A 197 24.17 -25.59 3.93
CA VAL A 197 23.57 -26.79 4.52
C VAL A 197 23.92 -28.02 3.69
N ARG A 198 23.76 -27.98 2.36
CA ARG A 198 24.15 -29.10 1.48
C ARG A 198 25.64 -29.43 1.60
N ARG A 199 26.52 -28.43 1.63
CA ARG A 199 27.96 -28.64 1.78
C ARG A 199 28.30 -29.30 3.12
N LYS A 200 27.75 -28.79 4.23
CA LYS A 200 27.99 -29.37 5.56
C LYS A 200 27.48 -30.80 5.68
N LEU A 201 26.34 -31.12 5.06
CA LEU A 201 25.82 -32.48 5.05
C LEU A 201 26.65 -33.41 4.15
N ALA A 202 27.23 -32.89 3.07
CA ALA A 202 28.15 -33.64 2.20
C ALA A 202 29.55 -33.84 2.82
N GLU A 203 29.99 -32.93 3.69
CA GLU A 203 31.25 -33.02 4.44
C GLU A 203 31.16 -33.94 5.67
N ASP A 204 29.95 -34.31 6.11
CA ASP A 204 29.72 -35.21 7.24
C ASP A 204 29.77 -36.69 6.78
N PRO A 205 30.79 -37.46 7.20
CA PRO A 205 30.97 -38.85 6.78
C PRO A 205 29.83 -39.78 7.20
N GLU A 206 29.01 -39.39 8.18
CA GLU A 206 27.85 -40.19 8.64
C GLU A 206 26.57 -39.93 7.80
N ILE A 207 26.51 -38.83 7.05
CA ILE A 207 25.30 -38.32 6.36
C ILE A 207 25.37 -38.46 4.84
N GLY A 208 26.55 -38.67 4.25
CA GLY A 208 26.86 -38.60 2.82
C GLY A 208 26.01 -39.44 1.84
N GLU A 209 24.74 -39.09 1.68
CA GLU A 209 23.84 -39.61 0.65
C GLU A 209 23.30 -38.44 -0.19
N LEU A 210 23.57 -38.51 -1.49
CA LEU A 210 23.13 -37.54 -2.51
C LEU A 210 21.59 -37.49 -2.72
N GLY A 211 20.82 -38.25 -1.94
CA GLY A 211 19.38 -38.45 -2.09
C GLY A 211 18.48 -37.63 -1.16
N ILE A 212 19.03 -36.79 -0.27
CA ILE A 212 18.25 -35.94 0.64
C ILE A 212 17.96 -34.58 -0.01
N GLY A 213 16.68 -34.32 -0.26
CA GLY A 213 16.15 -33.03 -0.66
C GLY A 213 16.07 -32.07 0.53
N ILE A 214 16.42 -30.81 0.30
CA ILE A 214 16.36 -29.75 1.31
C ILE A 214 15.64 -28.57 0.69
N GLU A 215 14.51 -28.22 1.28
CA GLU A 215 13.72 -27.05 0.95
C GLU A 215 13.73 -26.11 2.14
N ILE A 216 14.02 -24.83 1.88
CA ILE A 216 14.10 -23.80 2.92
C ILE A 216 13.07 -22.73 2.58
N ASP A 217 12.19 -22.46 3.53
CA ASP A 217 11.32 -21.30 3.56
C ASP A 217 11.86 -20.29 4.59
N SER A 218 11.26 -19.10 4.61
CA SER A 218 11.54 -17.98 5.51
C SER A 218 11.71 -18.36 6.99
N ASP A 219 10.93 -19.31 7.51
CA ASP A 219 10.98 -19.75 8.92
C ASP A 219 11.10 -21.28 9.12
N THR A 220 11.07 -22.07 8.04
CA THR A 220 11.05 -23.54 8.11
C THR A 220 12.08 -24.18 7.18
N VAL A 221 12.73 -25.25 7.63
CA VAL A 221 13.54 -26.16 6.79
C VAL A 221 12.86 -27.51 6.72
N CYS A 222 12.50 -27.93 5.51
CA CYS A 222 11.95 -29.25 5.24
C CYS A 222 13.05 -30.17 4.70
N LEU A 223 13.16 -31.35 5.30
CA LEU A 223 14.05 -32.42 4.87
C LEU A 223 13.22 -33.53 4.23
N THR A 224 13.50 -33.84 2.98
CA THR A 224 12.80 -34.89 2.20
C THR A 224 13.81 -35.89 1.63
N GLY A 225 13.35 -37.08 1.28
CA GLY A 225 14.21 -38.15 0.74
C GLY A 225 14.06 -39.44 1.53
N SER A 226 14.95 -40.40 1.30
CA SER A 226 14.88 -41.72 1.92
C SER A 226 16.21 -42.06 2.58
N VAL A 227 16.18 -42.69 3.76
CA VAL A 227 17.37 -43.16 4.48
C VAL A 227 17.23 -44.59 4.95
N ASN A 228 18.37 -45.27 5.07
CA ASN A 228 18.42 -46.60 5.66
C ASN A 228 18.43 -46.53 7.21
N GLY A 229 17.27 -46.76 7.81
CA GLY A 229 17.09 -46.89 9.26
C GLY A 229 16.72 -45.60 10.01
N ALA A 230 15.94 -45.75 11.08
CA ALA A 230 15.41 -44.64 11.87
C ALA A 230 16.50 -43.84 12.62
N GLN A 231 17.60 -44.51 13.00
CA GLN A 231 18.73 -43.85 13.67
C GLN A 231 19.35 -42.78 12.75
N ARG A 232 19.44 -43.06 11.46
CA ARG A 232 20.02 -42.14 10.47
C ARG A 232 19.13 -40.93 10.23
N LYS A 233 17.81 -41.12 10.18
CA LYS A 233 16.82 -40.02 10.13
C LYS A 233 17.00 -39.03 11.30
N ALA A 234 17.23 -39.54 12.51
CA ALA A 234 17.43 -38.70 13.71
C ALA A 234 18.77 -37.94 13.71
N THR A 235 19.85 -38.57 13.20
CA THR A 235 21.17 -37.92 13.08
C THR A 235 21.12 -36.72 12.13
N ILE A 236 20.49 -36.87 10.96
CA ILE A 236 20.35 -35.79 9.97
C ILE A 236 19.55 -34.62 10.54
N GLU A 237 18.42 -34.90 11.19
CA GLU A 237 17.61 -33.86 11.82
C GLU A 237 18.40 -33.04 12.84
N THR A 238 19.17 -33.74 13.68
CA THR A 238 19.99 -33.10 14.73
C THR A 238 21.09 -32.23 14.12
N ALA A 239 21.74 -32.69 13.05
CA ALA A 239 22.76 -31.93 12.35
C ALA A 239 22.19 -30.65 11.70
N VAL A 240 21.04 -30.76 11.03
CA VAL A 240 20.37 -29.62 10.39
C VAL A 240 19.89 -28.62 11.44
N ARG A 241 19.25 -29.06 12.54
CA ARG A 241 18.82 -28.18 13.64
C ARG A 241 19.96 -27.35 14.25
N ARG A 242 21.21 -27.82 14.22
CA ARG A 242 22.38 -27.06 14.67
C ARG A 242 22.82 -25.97 13.68
N ILE A 243 22.54 -26.14 12.39
CA ILE A 243 22.98 -25.25 11.32
C ILE A 243 22.00 -24.08 11.12
N VAL A 244 20.68 -24.32 11.25
CA VAL A 244 19.66 -23.35 10.82
C VAL A 244 19.01 -22.53 11.95
N GLN A 245 19.56 -22.53 13.16
CA GLN A 245 18.97 -21.81 14.30
C GLN A 245 18.75 -20.32 13.98
N PRO A 246 17.55 -19.74 14.25
CA PRO A 246 16.46 -20.27 15.07
C PRO A 246 15.28 -20.92 14.30
N ARG A 247 15.46 -21.39 13.07
CA ARG A 247 14.34 -21.87 12.21
C ARG A 247 13.77 -23.22 12.64
N THR A 248 12.48 -23.43 12.36
CA THR A 248 11.77 -24.69 12.58
C THR A 248 12.26 -25.75 11.59
N VAL A 249 12.50 -26.99 12.03
CA VAL A 249 12.90 -28.11 11.15
C VAL A 249 11.78 -29.14 11.10
N VAL A 250 11.30 -29.42 9.89
CA VAL A 250 10.30 -30.46 9.55
C VAL A 250 11.04 -31.59 8.84
N ASN A 251 10.87 -32.83 9.33
CA ASN A 251 11.64 -33.99 8.87
C ASN A 251 10.74 -35.07 8.26
N ASP A 252 10.50 -34.93 6.96
CA ASP A 252 9.67 -35.82 6.13
C ASP A 252 10.51 -36.90 5.43
N ILE A 253 11.71 -37.20 5.95
CA ILE A 253 12.54 -38.29 5.44
C ILE A 253 11.83 -39.64 5.67
N GLU A 254 11.71 -40.44 4.62
CA GLU A 254 11.19 -41.81 4.68
C GLU A 254 12.29 -42.79 5.11
N VAL A 255 11.95 -43.74 5.98
CA VAL A 255 12.88 -44.79 6.40
C VAL A 255 12.64 -46.02 5.53
N VAL A 256 13.62 -46.36 4.68
CA VAL A 256 13.55 -47.51 3.78
C VAL A 256 14.59 -48.54 4.24
N GLN A 257 14.18 -49.77 4.50
CA GLN A 257 15.12 -50.87 4.72
C GLN A 257 15.56 -51.42 3.35
N LEU A 258 16.80 -51.13 2.95
CA LEU A 258 17.43 -51.86 1.86
C LEU A 258 17.80 -53.26 2.38
N CYS A 259 17.04 -54.28 2.00
CA CYS A 259 17.51 -55.65 2.09
C CYS A 259 18.67 -55.83 1.10
N GLU A 260 19.81 -56.29 1.57
CA GLU A 260 20.93 -56.66 0.68
C GLU A 260 20.47 -57.69 -0.35
N PRO A 261 20.93 -57.62 -1.62
CA PRO A 261 20.68 -58.68 -2.58
C PRO A 261 21.32 -59.96 -2.07
N VAL A 262 20.53 -61.02 -1.93
CA VAL A 262 21.04 -62.37 -1.64
C VAL A 262 22.02 -62.75 -2.75
N GLU A 263 23.28 -63.02 -2.40
CA GLU A 263 24.29 -63.57 -3.31
C GLU A 263 23.71 -64.79 -4.03
N GLN A 264 23.60 -64.69 -5.36
CA GLN A 264 23.34 -65.87 -6.17
C GLN A 264 24.60 -66.73 -6.17
N VAL A 265 24.54 -67.84 -5.43
CA VAL A 265 25.50 -68.93 -5.48
C VAL A 265 25.52 -69.48 -6.92
N THR A 266 26.55 -69.12 -7.69
CA THR A 266 26.95 -69.89 -8.88
C THR A 266 27.59 -71.19 -8.42
N GLY A 267 27.05 -72.31 -8.92
CA GLY A 267 27.45 -73.68 -8.56
C GLY A 267 28.76 -74.18 -9.17
#